data_AF-J3JGX6-F1
#
_entry.id   AF-J3JGX6-F1
#
_cell.length_a   1.000
_cell.length_b   1.000
_cell.length_c   1.000
_cell.angle_alpha   90.00
_cell.angle_beta   90.00
_cell.angle_gamma   90.00
#
_symmetry.space_group_name_H-M   'P 1'
#
loop_
_entity.id
_entity.type
_entity.pdbx_description
1 polymer ?
#
loop_
_entity_poly.entity_id
_entity_poly.type
_entity_poly.pdbx_seq_one_letter_code
_entity_poly.pdbx_strand_id
1 'polypeptide(L)'
;MGRQFARVAHLASEYPEPRTFLSLAPASASMSVALIAHDEKKADLIEFATEHSAILEHYDLIATGTTGKKLMEATGLDIERKASGPLGGDMQIGAEVADGVCKAIIFLRDPLTAQPHEPDISALLRICDVHDIPLATNLASADAVLDGLTKDEN
;
A
#
# COMPACT_ATOMS: atom_id res chain seq x y z
N MET A 1 -51.57 10.19 -12.66
CA MET A 1 -50.25 10.70 -12.24
C MET A 1 -50.04 10.26 -10.79
N GLY A 2 -48.97 9.52 -10.49
CA GLY A 2 -48.56 9.22 -9.09
C GLY A 2 -48.76 7.79 -8.63
N ARG A 3 -47.81 6.89 -8.95
CA ARG A 3 -47.50 5.66 -8.19
C ARG A 3 -46.10 5.13 -8.56
N GLN A 4 -45.01 5.67 -7.98
CA GLN A 4 -43.73 4.94 -7.95
C GLN A 4 -42.68 5.51 -6.97
N PHE A 5 -43.01 5.67 -5.69
CA PHE A 5 -41.98 5.92 -4.65
C PHE A 5 -42.39 5.26 -3.34
N ALA A 6 -42.37 3.93 -3.28
CA ALA A 6 -42.60 3.20 -2.04
C ALA A 6 -41.99 1.80 -2.12
N ARG A 7 -40.67 1.68 -2.26
CA ARG A 7 -39.96 0.41 -2.06
C ARG A 7 -38.44 0.55 -1.91
N VAL A 8 -37.99 1.37 -0.95
CA VAL A 8 -36.58 1.33 -0.47
C VAL A 8 -36.51 1.59 1.05
N ALA A 9 -37.49 1.12 1.82
CA ALA A 9 -37.49 1.32 3.28
C ALA A 9 -37.52 0.00 4.07
N HIS A 10 -37.48 -1.16 3.41
CA HIS A 10 -37.69 -2.45 4.07
C HIS A 10 -36.48 -3.39 4.10
N LEU A 11 -35.28 -2.90 3.74
CA LEU A 11 -34.03 -3.68 3.80
C LEU A 11 -33.03 -3.15 4.86
N ALA A 12 -33.44 -2.20 5.70
CA ALA A 12 -32.58 -1.65 6.75
C ALA A 12 -32.67 -2.40 8.10
N SER A 13 -33.55 -3.41 8.24
CA SER A 13 -33.77 -4.12 9.52
C SER A 13 -32.96 -5.40 9.69
N GLU A 14 -32.07 -5.74 8.74
CA GLU A 14 -31.23 -6.95 8.79
C GLU A 14 -29.76 -6.64 9.15
N TYR A 15 -29.40 -5.38 9.39
CA TYR A 15 -28.06 -5.02 9.85
C TYR A 15 -27.99 -5.13 11.38
N PRO A 16 -27.18 -6.04 11.96
CA PRO A 16 -26.95 -6.04 13.38
C PRO A 16 -26.24 -4.74 13.79
N GLU A 17 -26.73 -4.10 14.85
CA GLU A 17 -26.09 -2.95 15.50
C GLU A 17 -24.61 -3.25 15.77
N PRO A 18 -23.69 -2.31 15.50
CA PRO A 18 -22.27 -2.54 15.72
C PRO A 18 -22.03 -2.81 17.21
N ARG A 19 -21.62 -4.05 17.52
CA ARG A 19 -21.16 -4.42 18.86
C ARG A 19 -19.96 -3.55 19.19
N THR A 20 -20.05 -2.81 20.29
CA THR A 20 -18.95 -2.02 20.84
C THR A 20 -17.70 -2.90 20.94
N PHE A 21 -16.76 -2.68 20.03
CA PHE A 21 -15.44 -3.31 20.12
C PHE A 21 -14.79 -2.76 21.38
N LEU A 22 -14.39 -3.68 22.26
CA LEU A 22 -13.51 -3.40 23.39
C LEU A 22 -12.30 -2.66 22.84
N SER A 23 -12.14 -1.38 23.21
CA SER A 23 -10.98 -0.58 22.83
C SER A 23 -9.76 -1.20 23.50
N LEU A 24 -9.08 -2.07 22.77
CA LEU A 24 -7.65 -2.29 22.94
C LEU A 24 -7.00 -0.98 22.50
N ALA A 25 -6.36 -0.28 23.42
CA ALA A 25 -5.45 0.80 23.03
C ALA A 25 -4.50 0.24 21.97
N PRO A 26 -4.27 0.91 20.84
CA PRO A 26 -3.39 0.38 19.81
C PRO A 26 -2.03 0.14 20.46
N ALA A 27 -1.57 -1.12 20.42
CA ALA A 27 -0.14 -1.37 20.41
C ALA A 27 0.43 -0.43 19.35
N SER A 28 1.44 0.37 19.69
CA SER A 28 2.09 1.37 18.81
C SER A 28 1.86 1.01 17.36
N ALA A 29 0.92 1.69 16.69
CA ALA A 29 0.38 1.25 15.41
C ALA A 29 1.55 1.25 14.43
N SER A 30 2.08 0.07 14.14
CA SER A 30 3.27 -0.05 13.33
C SER A 30 2.88 0.36 11.91
N MET A 31 3.51 1.42 11.44
CA MET A 31 3.22 2.04 10.15
C MET A 31 3.89 1.19 9.07
N SER A 32 3.11 0.42 8.31
CA SER A 32 3.70 -0.38 7.24
C SER A 32 3.89 0.43 5.95
N VAL A 33 5.07 0.36 5.34
CA VAL A 33 5.41 1.00 4.06
C VAL A 33 5.63 -0.07 3.00
N ALA A 34 4.87 0.01 1.89
CA ALA A 34 5.00 -0.91 0.78
C ALA A 34 6.04 -0.45 -0.25
N LEU A 35 6.93 -1.36 -0.65
CA LEU A 35 7.97 -1.13 -1.65
C LEU A 35 7.75 -2.05 -2.88
N ILE A 36 7.41 -1.45 -4.02
CA ILE A 36 7.04 -2.14 -5.25
C ILE A 36 7.80 -1.52 -6.43
N ALA A 37 8.29 -2.34 -7.36
CA ALA A 37 8.87 -1.85 -8.60
C ALA A 37 8.59 -2.79 -9.77
N HIS A 38 8.32 -2.22 -10.95
CA HIS A 38 8.45 -2.97 -12.22
C HIS A 38 9.91 -3.42 -12.41
N ASP A 39 10.14 -4.41 -13.27
CA ASP A 39 11.47 -5.00 -13.44
C ASP A 39 12.56 -3.98 -13.79
N GLU A 40 12.27 -3.08 -14.74
CA GLU A 40 13.17 -1.98 -15.15
C GLU A 40 13.39 -0.91 -14.07
N LYS A 41 12.61 -0.94 -12.98
CA LYS A 41 12.66 0.02 -11.88
C LYS A 41 13.19 -0.56 -10.57
N LYS A 42 13.55 -1.85 -10.55
CA LYS A 42 14.08 -2.49 -9.35
C LYS A 42 15.45 -1.93 -8.95
N ALA A 43 16.31 -1.59 -9.91
CA ALA A 43 17.60 -0.98 -9.62
C ALA A 43 17.41 0.38 -8.92
N ASP A 44 16.59 1.26 -9.51
CA ASP A 44 16.22 2.56 -8.95
C ASP A 44 15.68 2.42 -7.50
N LEU A 45 14.78 1.45 -7.25
CA LEU A 45 14.20 1.25 -5.91
C LEU A 45 15.23 0.72 -4.90
N ILE A 46 16.19 -0.10 -5.33
CA ILE A 46 17.26 -0.60 -4.46
C ILE A 46 18.21 0.54 -4.06
N GLU A 47 18.59 1.38 -5.02
CA GLU A 47 19.43 2.57 -4.76
C GLU A 47 18.73 3.50 -3.77
N PHE A 48 17.47 3.86 -4.05
CA PHE A 48 16.63 4.64 -3.15
C PHE A 48 16.57 4.04 -1.74
N ALA A 49 16.26 2.74 -1.61
CA ALA A 49 16.16 2.11 -0.30
C ALA A 49 17.51 2.01 0.44
N THR A 50 18.62 1.97 -0.30
CA THR A 50 19.96 1.99 0.30
C THR A 50 20.27 3.36 0.87
N GLU A 51 20.02 4.42 0.10
CA GLU A 51 20.22 5.82 0.52
C GLU A 51 19.34 6.19 1.73
N HIS A 52 18.12 5.65 1.76
CA HIS A 52 17.13 5.93 2.80
C HIS A 52 17.01 4.81 3.85
N SER A 53 17.96 3.87 3.91
CA SER A 53 17.91 2.71 4.81
C SER A 53 17.69 3.08 6.28
N ALA A 54 18.38 4.11 6.76
CA ALA A 54 18.24 4.61 8.13
C ALA A 54 16.85 5.17 8.46
N ILE A 55 16.08 5.61 7.45
CA ILE A 55 14.69 6.04 7.65
C ILE A 55 13.77 4.83 7.56
N LEU A 56 13.98 3.99 6.52
CA LEU A 56 13.13 2.84 6.25
C LEU A 56 13.17 1.79 7.36
N GLU A 57 14.27 1.68 8.12
CA GLU A 57 14.37 0.75 9.27
C GLU A 57 13.42 1.09 10.43
N HIS A 58 12.81 2.28 10.46
CA HIS A 58 11.82 2.67 11.46
C HIS A 58 10.40 2.18 11.15
N TYR A 59 10.17 1.66 9.94
CA TYR A 59 8.86 1.22 9.47
C TYR A 59 8.80 -0.30 9.30
N ASP A 60 7.60 -0.86 9.42
CA ASP A 60 7.37 -2.24 8.98
C ASP A 60 7.35 -2.26 7.44
N LEU A 61 8.30 -2.93 6.82
CA LEU A 61 8.41 -2.91 5.36
C LEU A 61 7.71 -4.12 4.75
N ILE A 62 6.89 -3.89 3.73
CA ILE A 62 6.29 -4.95 2.91
C ILE A 62 6.71 -4.76 1.46
N ALA A 63 6.94 -5.85 0.72
CA ALA A 63 7.32 -5.74 -0.69
C ALA A 63 6.86 -6.95 -1.52
N THR A 64 6.64 -6.74 -2.82
CA THR A 64 6.32 -7.84 -3.74
C THR A 64 7.52 -8.77 -3.97
N GLY A 65 7.23 -10.02 -4.32
CA GLY A 65 8.15 -11.15 -4.21
C GLY A 65 9.61 -10.92 -4.62
N THR A 66 9.88 -10.55 -5.88
CA THR A 66 11.26 -10.36 -6.36
C THR A 66 11.87 -9.03 -5.91
N THR A 67 11.05 -8.00 -5.73
CA THR A 67 11.45 -6.69 -5.22
C THR A 67 12.00 -6.82 -3.80
N GLY A 68 11.20 -7.38 -2.88
CA GLY A 68 11.59 -7.56 -1.49
C GLY A 68 12.84 -8.40 -1.32
N LYS A 69 12.98 -9.48 -2.11
CA LYS A 69 14.21 -10.30 -2.08
C LYS A 69 15.45 -9.47 -2.38
N LYS A 70 15.44 -8.69 -3.47
CA LYS A 70 16.60 -7.88 -3.87
C LYS A 70 16.89 -6.75 -2.87
N LEU A 71 15.85 -6.15 -2.29
CA LEU A 71 16.00 -5.12 -1.27
C LEU A 71 16.67 -5.68 -0.02
N MET A 72 16.21 -6.83 0.49
CA MET A 72 16.84 -7.49 1.66
C MET A 72 18.31 -7.82 1.39
N GLU A 73 18.63 -8.35 0.20
CA GLU A 73 20.00 -8.70 -0.19
C GLU A 73 20.93 -7.47 -0.25
N ALA A 74 20.41 -6.32 -0.68
CA ALA A 74 21.20 -5.10 -0.87
C ALA A 74 21.32 -4.24 0.40
N THR A 75 20.27 -4.19 1.21
CA THR A 75 20.15 -3.22 2.32
C THR A 75 20.24 -3.86 3.70
N GLY A 76 19.94 -5.16 3.82
CA GLY A 76 19.81 -5.83 5.13
C GLY A 76 18.54 -5.47 5.90
N LEU A 77 17.62 -4.69 5.33
CA LEU A 77 16.33 -4.36 5.93
C LEU A 77 15.46 -5.62 6.12
N ASP A 78 14.69 -5.65 7.21
CA ASP A 78 13.67 -6.67 7.41
C ASP A 78 12.42 -6.29 6.59
N ILE A 79 12.02 -7.18 5.68
CA ILE A 79 10.96 -6.92 4.72
C ILE A 79 10.05 -8.14 4.61
N GLU A 80 8.77 -7.96 4.91
CA GLU A 80 7.76 -8.99 4.65
C GLU A 80 7.50 -9.11 3.15
N ARG A 81 7.75 -10.30 2.60
CA ARG A 81 7.58 -10.57 1.18
C ARG A 81 6.17 -11.08 0.87
N LYS A 82 5.47 -10.36 0.00
CA LYS A 82 4.23 -10.78 -0.65
C LYS A 82 4.51 -11.57 -1.92
N ALA A 83 3.47 -12.07 -2.58
CA ALA A 83 3.59 -12.65 -3.92
C ALA A 83 4.18 -11.62 -4.91
N SER A 84 4.62 -12.09 -6.08
CA SER A 84 4.94 -11.14 -7.16
C SER A 84 3.66 -10.44 -7.64
N GLY A 85 3.76 -9.22 -8.16
CA GLY A 85 2.62 -8.47 -8.71
C GLY A 85 1.75 -9.32 -9.65
N PRO A 86 2.32 -9.94 -10.71
CA PRO A 86 1.57 -10.82 -11.62
C PRO A 86 0.90 -12.05 -11.00
N LEU A 87 1.26 -12.43 -9.77
CA LEU A 87 0.69 -13.57 -9.04
C LEU A 87 -0.22 -13.12 -7.89
N GLY A 88 -0.65 -11.86 -7.89
CA GLY A 88 -1.58 -11.30 -6.90
C GLY A 88 -0.92 -10.54 -5.75
N GLY A 89 0.39 -10.27 -5.82
CA GLY A 89 1.09 -9.47 -4.81
C GLY A 89 0.51 -8.06 -4.64
N ASP A 90 0.10 -7.43 -5.74
CA ASP A 90 -0.48 -6.08 -5.71
C ASP A 90 -1.85 -6.08 -5.01
N MET A 91 -2.63 -7.17 -5.16
CA MET A 91 -3.89 -7.35 -4.46
C MET A 91 -3.69 -7.60 -2.96
N GLN A 92 -2.63 -8.32 -2.57
CA GLN A 92 -2.30 -8.52 -1.16
C GLN A 92 -1.98 -7.20 -0.47
N ILE A 93 -1.19 -6.35 -1.13
CA ILE A 93 -0.88 -5.00 -0.60
C ILE A 93 -2.13 -4.12 -0.60
N GLY A 94 -2.97 -4.20 -1.64
CA GLY A 94 -4.25 -3.49 -1.68
C GLY A 94 -5.21 -3.90 -0.56
N ALA A 95 -5.17 -5.16 -0.12
CA ALA A 95 -5.94 -5.62 1.04
C ALA A 95 -5.44 -4.98 2.34
N GLU A 96 -4.12 -4.85 2.51
CA GLU A 96 -3.56 -4.17 3.69
C GLU A 96 -3.85 -2.68 3.72
N VAL A 97 -3.94 -2.03 2.56
CA VAL A 97 -4.46 -0.65 2.48
C VAL A 97 -5.90 -0.61 2.97
N ALA A 98 -6.76 -1.52 2.50
CA ALA A 98 -8.17 -1.57 2.90
C ALA A 98 -8.36 -1.86 4.40
N ASP A 99 -7.50 -2.71 4.96
CA ASP A 99 -7.49 -3.05 6.39
C ASP A 99 -6.83 -1.97 7.27
N GLY A 100 -6.25 -0.93 6.66
CA GLY A 100 -5.61 0.18 7.36
C GLY A 100 -4.27 -0.19 8.00
N VAL A 101 -3.60 -1.24 7.50
CA VAL A 101 -2.28 -1.68 7.94
C VAL A 101 -1.18 -0.97 7.14
N CYS A 102 -1.31 -0.92 5.81
CA CYS A 102 -0.37 -0.22 4.93
C CYS A 102 -0.69 1.29 4.89
N LYS A 103 0.31 2.12 5.22
CA LYS A 103 0.15 3.57 5.43
C LYS A 103 0.82 4.43 4.37
N ALA A 104 1.74 3.86 3.60
CA ALA A 104 2.31 4.51 2.42
C ALA A 104 2.80 3.46 1.42
N ILE A 105 2.82 3.83 0.14
CA ILE A 105 3.31 2.97 -0.93
C ILE A 105 4.32 3.72 -1.79
N ILE A 106 5.49 3.12 -2.00
CA ILE A 106 6.44 3.49 -3.04
C ILE A 106 6.36 2.43 -4.14
N PHE A 107 5.72 2.79 -5.26
CA PHE A 107 5.55 1.93 -6.42
C PHE A 107 6.25 2.53 -7.65
N LEU A 108 7.54 2.22 -7.84
CA LEU A 108 8.27 2.69 -9.01
C LEU A 108 7.82 1.96 -10.28
N ARG A 109 7.05 2.67 -11.11
CA ARG A 109 6.46 2.14 -12.33
C ARG A 109 7.35 2.45 -13.53
N ASP A 110 7.46 1.48 -14.41
CA ASP A 110 7.92 1.68 -15.79
C ASP A 110 6.74 2.18 -16.65
N PRO A 111 6.76 3.43 -17.14
CA PRO A 111 5.71 3.98 -17.97
C PRO A 111 5.83 3.62 -19.46
N LEU A 112 6.92 2.98 -19.87
CA LEU A 112 7.22 2.69 -21.27
C LEU A 112 6.90 1.24 -21.67
N THR A 113 6.79 0.34 -20.69
CA THR A 113 6.51 -1.08 -20.92
C THR A 113 5.12 -1.48 -20.45
N ALA A 114 4.35 -2.12 -21.32
CA ALA A 114 3.06 -2.69 -20.98
C ALA A 114 3.20 -3.80 -19.92
N GLN A 115 2.39 -3.72 -18.87
CA GLN A 115 2.39 -4.71 -17.80
C GLN A 115 1.24 -5.71 -17.98
N PRO A 116 1.49 -7.03 -17.85
CA PRO A 116 0.44 -8.05 -18.00
C PRO A 116 -0.61 -8.00 -16.88
N HIS A 117 -0.29 -7.34 -15.77
CA HIS A 117 -1.13 -7.19 -14.57
C HIS A 117 -1.59 -5.74 -14.38
N GLU A 118 -1.73 -4.97 -15.46
CA GLU A 118 -2.22 -3.57 -15.40
C GLU A 118 -3.53 -3.40 -14.63
N PRO A 119 -4.55 -4.29 -14.74
CA PRO A 119 -5.77 -4.14 -13.97
C PRO A 119 -5.55 -4.13 -12.46
N ASP A 120 -4.57 -4.92 -11.98
CA ASP A 120 -4.22 -5.02 -10.56
C ASP A 120 -3.51 -3.75 -10.10
N ILE A 121 -2.61 -3.19 -10.94
CA ILE A 121 -1.98 -1.90 -10.70
C ILE A 121 -3.05 -0.81 -10.56
N SER A 122 -3.96 -0.71 -11.53
CA SER A 122 -5.03 0.30 -11.52
C SER A 122 -5.96 0.13 -10.30
N ALA A 123 -6.22 -1.10 -9.86
CA ALA A 123 -6.97 -1.35 -8.63
C ALA A 123 -6.21 -0.89 -7.37
N LEU A 124 -4.90 -1.09 -7.32
CA LEU A 124 -4.04 -0.64 -6.21
C LEU A 124 -3.98 0.90 -6.12
N LEU A 125 -3.79 1.60 -7.25
CA LEU A 125 -3.82 3.07 -7.27
C LEU A 125 -5.16 3.59 -6.75
N ARG A 126 -6.26 3.01 -7.26
CA ARG A 126 -7.62 3.40 -6.88
C ARG A 126 -7.91 3.17 -5.39
N ILE A 127 -7.44 2.07 -4.79
CA ILE A 127 -7.68 1.85 -3.36
C ILE A 127 -6.87 2.82 -2.50
N CYS A 128 -5.68 3.24 -2.94
CA CYS A 128 -4.93 4.31 -2.27
C CYS A 128 -5.73 5.63 -2.28
N ASP A 129 -6.31 6.00 -3.42
CA ASP A 129 -7.14 7.21 -3.54
C ASP A 129 -8.39 7.15 -2.64
N VAL A 130 -8.97 5.97 -2.45
CA VAL A 130 -10.17 5.79 -1.59
C VAL A 130 -9.84 5.93 -0.10
N HIS A 131 -8.63 5.56 0.30
CA HIS A 131 -8.19 5.51 1.70
C HIS A 131 -7.22 6.65 2.06
N ASP A 132 -7.05 7.63 1.18
CA ASP A 132 -6.11 8.76 1.34
C ASP A 132 -4.68 8.30 1.69
N ILE A 133 -4.22 7.20 1.07
CA ILE A 133 -2.88 6.65 1.30
C ILE A 133 -1.84 7.37 0.42
N PRO A 134 -0.78 7.96 1.01
CA PRO A 134 0.37 8.45 0.26
C PRO A 134 0.94 7.39 -0.68
N LEU A 135 1.01 7.73 -1.96
CA LEU A 135 1.47 6.84 -3.02
C LEU A 135 2.45 7.57 -3.94
N ALA A 136 3.67 7.05 -3.99
CA ALA A 136 4.70 7.49 -4.92
C ALA A 136 4.76 6.55 -6.13
N THR A 137 4.85 7.11 -7.34
CA THR A 137 4.91 6.34 -8.59
C THR A 137 6.23 6.48 -9.35
N ASN A 138 7.11 7.36 -8.87
CA ASN A 138 8.44 7.65 -9.38
C ASN A 138 9.35 8.14 -8.23
N LEU A 139 10.66 8.27 -8.48
CA LEU A 139 11.64 8.65 -7.46
C LEU A 139 11.34 10.00 -6.80
N ALA A 140 11.05 11.04 -7.58
CA ALA A 140 10.77 12.37 -7.02
C ALA A 140 9.55 12.37 -6.09
N SER A 141 8.51 11.59 -6.41
CA SER A 141 7.38 11.39 -5.49
C SER A 141 7.73 10.51 -4.29
N ALA A 142 8.69 9.58 -4.43
CA ALA A 142 9.11 8.71 -3.34
C ALA A 142 9.86 9.50 -2.26
N ASP A 143 10.78 10.39 -2.68
CA ASP A 143 11.44 11.35 -1.79
C ASP A 143 10.41 12.19 -1.03
N ALA A 144 9.44 12.78 -1.76
CA ALA A 144 8.43 13.64 -1.16
C ALA A 144 7.51 12.90 -0.17
N VAL A 145 7.16 11.63 -0.45
CA VAL A 145 6.37 10.81 0.47
C VAL A 145 7.18 10.46 1.72
N LEU A 146 8.44 10.03 1.55
CA LEU A 146 9.29 9.66 2.68
C LEU A 146 9.62 10.87 3.59
N ASP A 147 9.86 12.03 2.99
CA ASP A 147 10.00 13.31 3.71
C ASP A 147 8.73 13.71 4.47
N GLY A 148 7.56 13.27 4.00
CA GLY A 148 6.29 13.46 4.71
C GLY A 148 6.18 12.57 5.94
N LEU A 149 6.50 11.28 5.79
CA LEU A 149 6.41 10.28 6.86
C LEU A 149 7.31 10.63 8.06
N THR A 150 8.52 11.12 7.81
CA THR A 150 9.47 11.50 8.87
C THR A 150 9.05 12.75 9.67
N LYS A 151 8.14 13.57 9.15
CA LYS A 151 7.67 14.78 9.84
C LYS A 151 6.56 14.50 10.84
N ASP A 152 5.80 13.43 10.65
CA ASP A 152 4.72 13.04 11.57
C ASP A 152 5.26 12.37 12.85
N GLU A 153 6.57 12.04 12.89
CA GLU A 153 7.24 11.40 14.02
C GLU A 153 8.00 12.38 14.96
N ASN A 154 8.06 13.67 14.62
CA ASN A 154 8.71 14.75 15.41
C ASN A 154 7.73 15.81 15.92
#